data_AF-A0ABD5S9K9-F1
#
_entry.id   AF-A0ABD5S9K9-F1
#
_cell.length_a   1.000
_cell.length_b   1.000
_cell.length_c   1.000
_cell.angle_alpha   90.00
_cell.angle_beta   90.00
_cell.angle_gamma   90.00
#
_symmetry.space_group_name_H-M   'P 1'
#
loop_
_entity.id
_entity.type
_entity.pdbx_description
1 polymer ?
#
loop_
_entity_poly.entity_id
_entity_poly.type
_entity_poly.pdbx_seq_one_letter_code
_entity_poly.pdbx_strand_id
1 'polypeptide(L)' 'MSGPLGFERSDGRNLLIVASVITVVVTAVTAGPIAFRLSVGVGAAVISSIAFLVSTLLINRYKPDHW' A
#
# COMPACT_ATOMS: atom_id res chain seq x y z
N MET A 1 11.25 -8.19 -15.79
CA MET A 1 12.41 -7.46 -15.22
C MET A 1 12.06 -7.14 -13.78
N SER A 2 12.57 -7.93 -12.85
CA SER A 2 12.39 -7.73 -11.41
C SER A 2 13.22 -6.52 -10.99
N GLY A 3 12.61 -5.56 -10.30
CA GLY A 3 13.33 -4.40 -9.75
C GLY A 3 14.29 -4.83 -8.63
N PRO A 4 15.16 -3.92 -8.16
CA PRO A 4 16.05 -4.21 -7.03
C PRO A 4 15.20 -4.70 -5.85
N LEU A 5 15.59 -5.82 -5.22
CA LEU A 5 14.90 -6.51 -4.12
C LEU A 5 13.70 -7.42 -4.49
N GLY A 6 13.57 -7.82 -5.76
CA GLY A 6 12.51 -8.76 -6.17
C GLY A 6 11.12 -8.10 -6.30
N PHE A 7 11.08 -6.78 -6.37
CA PHE A 7 9.84 -6.02 -6.51
C PHE A 7 9.34 -6.09 -7.95
N GLU A 8 8.16 -6.66 -8.16
CA GLU A 8 7.58 -6.82 -9.49
C GLU A 8 6.69 -5.63 -9.87
N ARG A 9 6.47 -5.43 -11.19
CA ARG A 9 5.51 -4.43 -11.68
C ARG A 9 4.08 -4.70 -11.18
N SER A 10 3.74 -5.97 -10.98
CA SER A 10 2.49 -6.44 -10.35
C SER A 10 2.33 -5.89 -8.93
N ASP A 11 3.39 -5.91 -8.12
CA ASP A 11 3.37 -5.38 -6.75
C ASP A 11 3.11 -3.87 -6.73
N GLY A 12 3.73 -3.14 -7.65
CA GLY A 12 3.48 -1.71 -7.83
C GLY A 12 2.02 -1.40 -8.21
N ARG A 13 1.42 -2.19 -9.10
CA ARG A 13 0.00 -2.05 -9.45
C ARG A 13 -0.92 -2.38 -8.28
N ASN A 14 -0.62 -3.46 -7.55
CA ASN A 14 -1.39 -3.86 -6.37
C ASN A 14 -1.33 -2.78 -5.28
N LEU A 15 -0.16 -2.18 -5.07
CA LEU A 15 0.01 -1.06 -4.15
C LEU A 15 -0.87 0.12 -4.52
N LEU A 16 -0.93 0.51 -5.81
CA LEU A 16 -1.79 1.60 -6.25
C LEU A 16 -3.28 1.29 -6.06
N ILE A 17 -3.70 0.05 -6.33
CA ILE A 17 -5.08 -0.38 -6.10
C ILE A 17 -5.42 -0.28 -4.61
N VAL A 18 -4.56 -0.82 -3.74
CA VAL A 18 -4.74 -0.77 -2.28
C VAL A 18 -4.79 0.66 -1.77
N ALA A 19 -3.83 1.51 -2.17
CA ALA A 19 -3.81 2.92 -1.78
C ALA A 19 -5.09 3.65 -2.21
N SER A 20 -5.59 3.37 -3.41
CA SER A 20 -6.83 3.96 -3.93
C SER A 20 -8.05 3.51 -3.12
N VAL A 21 -8.18 2.19 -2.87
CA VAL A 21 -9.28 1.62 -2.09
C VAL A 21 -9.29 2.20 -0.68
N ILE A 22 -8.14 2.23 -0.01
CA ILE A 22 -8.02 2.77 1.35
C ILE A 22 -8.38 4.24 1.38
N THR A 23 -7.87 5.04 0.44
CA THR A 23 -8.20 6.47 0.36
C THR A 23 -9.71 6.67 0.23
N VAL A 24 -10.37 5.93 -0.68
CA VAL A 24 -11.81 6.03 -0.90
C VAL A 24 -12.59 5.60 0.34
N VAL A 25 -12.28 4.43 0.91
CA VAL A 25 -13.00 3.89 2.07
C VAL A 25 -12.86 4.80 3.29
N VAL A 26 -11.63 5.20 3.61
CA VAL A 26 -11.35 6.05 4.78
C VAL A 26 -11.98 7.42 4.59
N THR A 27 -11.88 8.02 3.40
CA THR A 27 -12.57 9.28 3.10
C THR A 27 -14.09 9.11 3.27
N ALA A 28 -14.67 8.01 2.79
CA ALA A 28 -16.11 7.76 2.85
C ALA A 28 -16.64 7.60 4.29
N VAL A 29 -15.89 6.95 5.19
CA VAL A 29 -16.32 6.70 6.57
C VAL A 29 -15.92 7.79 7.56
N THR A 30 -14.93 8.62 7.24
CA THR A 30 -14.49 9.71 8.11
C THR A 30 -15.52 10.84 8.08
N ALA A 31 -15.91 11.36 9.24
CA ALA A 31 -16.81 12.51 9.35
C ALA A 31 -16.05 13.85 9.26
N GLY A 32 -16.75 14.92 8.87
CA GLY A 32 -16.21 16.28 8.85
C GLY A 32 -16.03 16.86 7.45
N PRO A 33 -15.33 18.01 7.33
CA PRO A 33 -15.10 18.69 6.05
C PRO A 33 -14.38 17.79 5.05
N ILE A 34 -14.69 17.91 3.76
CA ILE A 34 -14.13 17.04 2.71
C ILE A 34 -12.59 17.07 2.67
N ALA A 35 -11.98 18.24 2.88
CA ALA A 35 -10.52 18.38 2.91
C ALA A 35 -9.88 17.58 4.06
N PHE A 36 -10.54 17.53 5.23
CA PHE A 36 -10.09 16.74 6.37
C PHE A 36 -10.26 15.23 6.11
N ARG A 37 -11.39 14.83 5.53
CA ARG A 37 -11.65 13.42 5.19
C ARG A 37 -10.62 12.90 4.20
N LEU A 38 -10.30 13.70 3.19
CA LEU A 38 -9.27 13.39 2.19
C LEU A 38 -7.88 13.32 2.82
N SER A 39 -7.52 14.25 3.71
CA SER A 39 -6.19 14.19 4.36
C SER A 39 -6.03 12.95 5.23
N VAL A 40 -7.08 12.55 5.96
CA VAL A 40 -7.11 11.31 6.74
C VAL A 40 -7.02 10.08 5.81
N GLY A 41 -7.79 10.08 4.72
CA GLY A 41 -7.77 8.99 3.74
C GLY A 41 -6.42 8.79 3.08
N VAL A 42 -5.78 9.88 2.64
CA VAL A 42 -4.43 9.86 2.08
C VAL A 42 -3.41 9.41 3.13
N GLY A 43 -3.51 9.91 4.36
CA GLY A 43 -2.63 9.50 5.46
C GLY A 43 -2.70 8.00 5.75
N ALA A 44 -3.91 7.44 5.82
CA ALA A 44 -4.12 6.01 5.99
C ALA A 44 -3.54 5.21 4.82
N ALA A 45 -3.77 5.65 3.58
CA ALA A 45 -3.23 4.99 2.39
C ALA A 45 -1.70 4.99 2.36
N VAL A 46 -1.05 6.08 2.81
CA VAL A 46 0.41 6.16 2.92
C VAL A 46 0.94 5.15 3.95
N ILE A 47 0.35 5.12 5.15
CA ILE A 47 0.76 4.17 6.21
C ILE A 47 0.62 2.73 5.73
N SER A 48 -0.51 2.39 5.11
CA SER A 48 -0.75 1.05 4.58
C SER A 48 0.17 0.69 3.41
N SER A 49 0.51 1.66 2.55
CA SER A 49 1.46 1.43 1.45
C SER A 49 2.86 1.13 1.99
N ILE A 50 3.30 1.84 3.04
CA ILE A 50 4.57 1.56 3.70
C ILE A 50 4.57 0.14 4.28
N ALA A 51 3.51 -0.23 5.01
CA ALA A 51 3.38 -1.58 5.58
C ALA A 51 3.44 -2.65 4.48
N PHE A 52 2.71 -2.47 3.38
CA PHE A 52 2.71 -3.38 2.24
C PHE A 52 4.11 -3.53 1.61
N LEU A 53 4.82 -2.42 1.41
CA LEU A 53 6.19 -2.43 0.89
C LEU A 53 7.12 -3.20 1.83
N VAL A 54 7.09 -2.88 3.11
CA VAL A 54 7.93 -3.54 4.12
C VAL A 54 7.64 -5.04 4.16
N SER A 55 6.37 -5.44 4.20
CA SER A 55 5.98 -6.85 4.17
C SER A 55 6.45 -7.55 2.90
N THR A 56 6.25 -6.94 1.73
CA THR A 56 6.67 -7.52 0.44
C THR A 56 8.18 -7.69 0.39
N LEU A 57 8.93 -6.68 0.82
CA LEU A 57 10.39 -6.74 0.87
C LEU A 57 10.89 -7.80 1.86
N LEU A 58 10.28 -7.90 3.04
CA LEU A 58 10.62 -8.93 4.03
C LEU A 58 10.34 -10.33 3.48
N ILE A 59 9.16 -10.54 2.89
CA ILE A 59 8.77 -11.82 2.29
C ILE A 59 9.77 -12.18 1.20
N ASN A 60 10.09 -11.26 0.29
CA ASN A 60 11.05 -11.50 -0.79
C ASN A 60 12.47 -11.74 -0.26
N ARG A 61 12.85 -11.10 0.85
CA ARG A 61 14.18 -11.22 1.46
C ARG A 61 14.39 -12.53 2.22
N TYR A 62 13.34 -13.03 2.88
CA TYR A 62 13.37 -14.21 3.75
C TYR A 62 12.67 -15.43 3.15
N LYS A 63 12.23 -15.35 1.89
CA LYS A 63 11.65 -16.49 1.15
C LYS A 63 12.69 -17.62 1.15
N PRO A 64 12.44 -18.77 1.79
CA PRO A 64 13.39 -19.87 1.73
C PRO A 64 13.37 -20.49 0.33
N ASP A 65 14.55 -20.77 -0.23
CA ASP A 65 14.76 -21.26 -1.61
C ASP A 65 14.19 -22.68 -1.87
N HIS A 66 13.57 -23.31 -0.88
CA HIS A 66 13.13 -24.70 -0.92
C HIS A 66 11.60 -24.87 -0.97
N TRP A 67 10.91 -24.09 -1.79
CA TRP A 67 9.55 -24.40 -2.23
C TRP A 67 9.33 -24.05 -3.69
#